data_AF-A0A1B6FKT7-F1
#
_entry.id   AF-A0A1B6FKT7-F1
#
_cell.length_a   1.000
_cell.length_b   1.000
_cell.length_c   1.000
_cell.angle_alpha   90.00
_cell.angle_beta   90.00
_cell.angle_gamma   90.00
#
_symmetry.space_group_name_H-M   'P 1'
#
loop_
_entity.id
_entity.type
_entity.pdbx_description
1 polymer ?
#
loop_
_entity_poly.entity_id
_entity_poly.type
_entity_poly.pdbx_seq_one_letter_code
_entity_poly.pdbx_strand_id
1 'polypeptide(L)'
;RLYSKYILNDNRMDFAEFLEVLVSLLPENFQVSDEMFQGVAIFDDAKNSIWILDRLSMPDQFEDRLDVLFSEKPKWTRTELLPYLKNLCENDAEMDLSLI
;
A
#
# COMPACT_ATOMS: atom_id res chain seq x y z
N ARG A 1 -6.13 7.32 2.66
CA ARG A 1 -6.82 6.16 3.31
C ARG A 1 -8.32 6.03 3.02
N LEU A 2 -9.21 6.87 3.58
CA LEU A 2 -10.67 6.69 3.38
C LEU A 2 -11.10 6.85 1.91
N TYR A 3 -10.62 7.88 1.23
CA TYR A 3 -10.86 8.08 -0.20
C TYR A 3 -10.35 6.91 -1.05
N SER A 4 -9.14 6.41 -0.77
CA SER A 4 -8.56 5.26 -1.47
C SER A 4 -9.46 4.03 -1.37
N LYS A 5 -9.97 3.72 -0.17
CA LYS A 5 -10.91 2.60 0.03
C LYS A 5 -12.23 2.82 -0.71
N TYR A 6 -12.76 4.04 -0.67
CA TYR A 6 -14.01 4.39 -1.34
C TYR A 6 -13.91 4.26 -2.87
N ILE A 7 -12.81 4.73 -3.46
CA ILE A 7 -12.60 4.73 -4.92
C ILE A 7 -12.31 3.32 -5.42
N LEU A 8 -11.44 2.58 -4.73
CA LEU A 8 -10.99 1.27 -5.20
C LEU A 8 -12.02 0.18 -4.92
N ASN A 9 -12.73 0.23 -3.78
CA ASN A 9 -13.82 -0.71 -3.44
C ASN A 9 -13.48 -2.19 -3.77
N ASP A 10 -12.32 -2.66 -3.29
CA ASP A 10 -11.75 -4.00 -3.53
C ASP A 10 -11.42 -4.36 -4.99
N ASN A 11 -11.39 -3.37 -5.88
CA ASN A 11 -10.97 -3.53 -7.28
C ASN A 11 -9.55 -3.00 -7.53
N ARG A 12 -8.95 -3.52 -8.60
CA ARG A 12 -7.73 -2.96 -9.21
C ARG A 12 -8.13 -1.92 -10.24
N MET A 13 -7.44 -0.80 -10.27
CA MET A 13 -7.69 0.31 -11.20
C MET A 13 -6.38 0.76 -11.85
N ASP A 14 -6.45 1.38 -13.04
CA ASP A 14 -5.30 2.11 -13.57
C ASP A 14 -4.95 3.27 -12.63
N PHE A 15 -3.66 3.52 -12.42
CA PHE A 15 -3.21 4.53 -11.47
C PHE A 15 -3.55 5.96 -11.90
N ALA A 16 -3.51 6.26 -13.20
CA ALA A 16 -3.86 7.59 -13.69
C ALA A 16 -5.37 7.85 -13.51
N GLU A 17 -6.20 6.87 -13.84
CA GLU A 17 -7.65 6.94 -13.60
C GLU A 17 -7.97 7.13 -12.11
N PHE A 18 -7.29 6.37 -11.25
CA PHE A 18 -7.43 6.52 -9.80
C PHE A 18 -7.07 7.93 -9.33
N LEU A 19 -5.97 8.51 -9.82
CA LEU A 19 -5.55 9.86 -9.44
C LEU A 19 -6.55 10.93 -9.92
N GLU A 20 -7.12 10.78 -11.12
CA GLU A 20 -8.15 11.69 -11.63
C GLU A 20 -9.39 11.69 -10.72
N VAL A 21 -9.90 10.49 -10.39
CA VAL A 21 -11.03 10.34 -9.48
C VAL A 21 -10.69 10.91 -8.11
N LEU A 22 -9.50 10.61 -7.56
CA LEU A 22 -9.07 11.12 -6.26
C LEU A 22 -9.04 12.65 -6.23
N VAL A 23 -8.40 13.29 -7.21
CA VAL A 23 -8.30 14.76 -7.28
C VAL A 23 -9.68 15.40 -7.38
N SER A 24 -10.61 14.80 -8.14
CA SER A 24 -11.99 15.30 -8.26
C SER A 24 -12.79 15.28 -6.95
N LEU A 25 -12.42 14.41 -6.00
CA LEU A 25 -13.08 14.28 -4.70
C LEU A 25 -12.46 15.18 -3.63
N LEU A 26 -11.32 15.80 -3.92
CA LEU A 26 -10.56 16.59 -2.95
C LEU A 26 -10.92 18.08 -3.04
N PRO A 27 -10.91 18.82 -1.91
CA PRO A 27 -11.11 20.26 -1.92
C PRO A 27 -10.04 21.00 -2.74
N GLU A 28 -10.38 22.18 -3.26
CA GLU A 28 -9.42 23.07 -3.90
C GLU A 28 -8.24 23.36 -2.94
N ASN A 29 -7.00 23.24 -3.47
CA ASN A 29 -5.72 23.34 -2.76
C ASN A 29 -5.27 22.12 -1.94
N PHE A 30 -5.99 21.00 -1.99
CA PHE A 30 -5.50 19.77 -1.39
C PHE A 30 -4.44 19.11 -2.29
N GLN A 31 -3.26 18.82 -1.75
CA GLN A 31 -2.20 18.11 -2.46
C GLN A 31 -2.19 16.63 -2.10
N VAL A 32 -2.24 15.76 -3.10
CA VAL A 32 -2.05 14.32 -2.91
C VAL A 32 -0.58 14.06 -2.61
N SER A 33 -0.30 13.29 -1.56
CA SER A 33 1.05 12.83 -1.22
C SER A 33 1.10 11.31 -1.13
N ASP A 34 2.26 10.73 -1.42
CA ASP A 34 2.47 9.27 -1.41
C ASP A 34 2.18 8.66 -0.03
N GLU A 35 2.42 9.43 1.04
CA GLU A 35 2.14 9.07 2.42
C GLU A 35 0.67 8.67 2.65
N MET A 36 -0.26 9.19 1.84
CA MET A 36 -1.69 8.89 1.97
C MET A 36 -2.07 7.46 1.60
N PHE A 37 -1.19 6.77 0.86
CA PHE A 37 -1.37 5.41 0.35
C PHE A 37 -0.56 4.36 1.12
N GLN A 38 0.45 4.79 1.88
CA GLN A 38 1.30 3.89 2.65
C GLN A 38 0.50 2.97 3.59
N GLY A 39 0.65 1.65 3.41
CA GLY A 39 -0.03 0.63 4.22
C GLY A 39 -1.55 0.50 3.95
N VAL A 40 -2.05 1.10 2.87
CA VAL A 40 -3.48 1.09 2.50
C VAL A 40 -3.69 0.61 1.06
N ALA A 41 -2.83 1.04 0.16
CA ALA A 41 -2.88 0.66 -1.24
C ALA A 41 -1.46 0.40 -1.75
N ILE A 42 -1.35 -0.39 -2.80
CA ILE A 42 -0.09 -0.61 -3.49
C ILE A 42 -0.20 -0.29 -4.97
N PHE A 43 0.89 0.24 -5.49
CA PHE A 43 1.07 0.54 -6.89
C PHE A 43 2.05 -0.47 -7.51
N ASP A 44 1.66 -1.00 -8.67
CA ASP A 44 2.51 -1.85 -9.51
C ASP A 44 2.86 -1.08 -10.78
N ASP A 45 4.06 -0.48 -10.78
CA ASP A 45 4.65 0.23 -11.92
C ASP A 45 4.62 -0.60 -13.20
N ALA A 46 4.87 -1.90 -13.11
CA ALA A 46 4.98 -2.76 -14.29
C ALA A 46 3.63 -2.91 -15.01
N LYS A 47 2.52 -2.74 -14.29
CA LYS A 47 1.15 -2.86 -14.79
C LYS A 47 0.37 -1.54 -14.79
N ASN A 48 1.00 -0.45 -14.34
CA ASN A 48 0.37 0.85 -14.10
C ASN A 48 -0.93 0.75 -13.27
N SER A 49 -0.97 -0.15 -12.29
CA SER A 49 -2.21 -0.48 -11.57
C SER A 49 -2.09 -0.25 -10.07
N ILE A 50 -3.18 0.18 -9.44
CA ILE A 50 -3.29 0.39 -8.00
C ILE A 50 -4.47 -0.39 -7.41
N TRP A 51 -4.30 -0.93 -6.20
CA TRP A 51 -5.36 -1.63 -5.48
C TRP A 51 -5.20 -1.54 -3.98
N ILE A 52 -6.28 -1.83 -3.25
CA ILE A 52 -6.26 -1.85 -1.79
C ILE A 52 -5.49 -3.06 -1.30
N LEU A 53 -4.59 -2.78 -0.38
CA LEU A 53 -3.96 -3.76 0.46
C LEU A 53 -3.87 -3.10 1.84
N ASP A 54 -4.85 -3.35 2.69
CA ASP A 54 -4.92 -2.67 3.99
C ASP A 54 -4.15 -3.46 5.03
N ARG A 55 -3.11 -2.84 5.60
CA ARG A 55 -2.34 -3.43 6.70
C ARG A 55 -3.22 -3.85 7.88
N LEU A 56 -4.29 -3.11 8.17
CA LEU A 56 -5.14 -3.44 9.33
C LEU A 56 -5.99 -4.70 9.13
N SER A 57 -6.11 -5.23 7.91
CA SER A 57 -6.77 -6.51 7.65
C SER A 57 -5.78 -7.67 7.46
N MET A 58 -4.48 -7.45 7.70
CA MET A 58 -3.45 -8.46 7.51
C MET A 58 -3.23 -9.33 8.76
N PRO A 59 -2.68 -10.54 8.59
CA PRO A 59 -2.25 -11.39 9.70
C PRO A 59 -1.30 -10.68 10.65
N ASP A 60 -1.39 -10.95 11.96
CA ASP A 60 -0.48 -10.37 12.97
C ASP A 60 0.83 -11.14 13.12
N GLN A 61 0.98 -12.28 12.45
CA GLN A 61 2.24 -13.01 12.38
C GLN A 61 3.08 -12.47 11.22
N PHE A 62 4.38 -12.32 11.45
CA PHE A 62 5.31 -11.72 10.48
C PHE A 62 5.39 -12.53 9.19
N GLU A 63 5.60 -13.85 9.29
CA GLU A 63 5.72 -14.76 8.14
C GLU A 63 4.44 -14.78 7.29
N ASP A 64 3.28 -15.01 7.92
CA ASP A 64 1.97 -15.01 7.23
C ASP A 64 1.70 -13.69 6.50
N ARG A 65 2.13 -12.56 7.08
CA ARG A 65 1.96 -11.24 6.44
C ARG A 65 2.87 -11.08 5.23
N LEU A 66 4.12 -11.55 5.30
CA LEU A 66 5.01 -11.56 4.14
C LEU A 66 4.43 -12.42 3.02
N ASP A 67 3.89 -13.60 3.32
CA ASP A 67 3.25 -14.46 2.32
C ASP A 67 2.12 -13.73 1.58
N VAL A 68 1.24 -13.03 2.30
CA VAL A 68 0.20 -12.20 1.68
C VAL A 68 0.81 -11.11 0.81
N LEU A 69 1.79 -10.34 1.32
CA LEU A 69 2.43 -9.24 0.59
C LEU A 69 3.09 -9.71 -0.72
N PHE A 70 3.85 -10.81 -0.67
CA PHE A 70 4.55 -11.35 -1.84
C PHE A 70 3.62 -12.09 -2.81
N SER A 71 2.48 -12.62 -2.33
CA SER A 71 1.44 -13.16 -3.21
C SER A 71 0.75 -12.06 -4.05
N GLU A 72 0.59 -10.86 -3.48
CA GLU A 72 -0.06 -9.72 -4.15
C GLU A 72 0.86 -9.02 -5.15
N LYS A 73 2.13 -8.84 -4.77
CA LYS A 73 3.17 -8.20 -5.59
C LYS A 73 4.50 -8.94 -5.37
N PRO A 74 5.15 -9.46 -6.42
CA PRO A 74 6.36 -10.27 -6.26
C PRO A 74 7.62 -9.46 -5.91
N LYS A 75 7.61 -8.14 -6.12
CA LYS A 75 8.76 -7.27 -5.89
C LYS A 75 8.33 -6.05 -5.09
N TRP A 76 9.08 -5.77 -4.03
CA TRP A 76 8.82 -4.65 -3.14
C TRP A 76 10.08 -3.84 -2.95
N THR A 77 9.95 -2.51 -2.95
CA THR A 77 10.98 -1.64 -2.40
C THR A 77 10.85 -1.60 -0.88
N ARG A 78 11.94 -1.29 -0.18
CA ARG A 78 11.92 -1.14 1.28
C ARG A 78 10.87 -0.11 1.72
N THR A 79 10.80 1.04 1.06
CA THR A 79 9.85 2.12 1.39
C THR A 79 8.38 1.67 1.28
N GLU A 80 8.06 0.79 0.33
CA GLU A 80 6.71 0.23 0.19
C GLU A 80 6.40 -0.80 1.26
N LEU A 81 7.37 -1.65 1.63
CA LEU A 81 7.17 -2.76 2.55
C LEU A 81 7.11 -2.31 4.03
N LEU A 82 7.97 -1.38 4.43
CA LEU A 82 8.09 -0.91 5.83
C LEU A 82 6.74 -0.51 6.45
N PRO A 83 5.87 0.27 5.76
CA PRO A 83 4.56 0.60 6.30
C PRO A 83 3.72 -0.62 6.71
N TYR A 84 3.82 -1.76 5.99
CA TYR A 84 3.06 -2.98 6.26
C TYR A 84 3.56 -3.78 7.46
N LEU A 85 4.85 -3.63 7.80
CA LEU A 85 5.51 -4.39 8.86
C LEU A 85 5.70 -3.58 10.15
N LYS A 86 5.50 -2.26 10.11
CA LYS A 86 5.80 -1.34 11.22
C LYS A 86 5.20 -1.71 12.58
N ASN A 87 4.04 -2.38 12.62
CA ASN A 87 3.42 -2.79 13.89
C ASN A 87 3.87 -4.17 14.39
N LEU A 88 4.69 -4.88 13.63
CA LEU A 88 5.20 -6.22 13.96
C LEU A 88 6.67 -6.21 14.38
N CYS A 89 7.36 -5.09 14.24
CA CYS A 89 8.76 -4.94 14.63
C CYS A 89 8.86 -3.85 15.69
N GLU A 90 9.65 -4.07 16.76
CA GLU A 90 9.80 -3.07 17.82
C GLU A 90 10.61 -1.86 17.35
N ASN A 91 11.42 -2.05 16.30
CA ASN A 91 12.24 -1.01 15.68
C ASN A 91 12.58 -1.35 14.21
N ASP A 92 13.01 -0.35 13.44
CA ASP A 92 13.36 -0.50 12.03
C ASP A 92 14.60 -1.38 11.78
N ALA A 93 15.37 -1.68 12.84
CA ALA A 93 16.57 -2.50 12.79
C ALA A 93 16.27 -4.01 12.86
N GLU A 94 15.15 -4.41 13.47
CA GLU A 94 14.65 -5.78 13.48
C GLU A 94 14.03 -6.22 12.15
N MET A 95 13.68 -5.27 11.28
CA MET A 95 13.37 -5.56 9.88
C MET A 95 14.65 -5.85 9.11
N ASP A 96 15.27 -6.99 9.41
CA ASP A 96 16.34 -7.54 8.57
C ASP A 96 15.72 -8.13 7.29
N LEU A 97 15.39 -7.23 6.36
CA LEU A 97 14.91 -7.58 5.04
C LEU A 97 16.03 -8.10 4.12
N SER A 98 17.26 -8.29 4.62
CA SER A 98 18.37 -8.82 3.81
C SER A 98 18.23 -10.32 3.49
N LEU A 99 17.27 -10.99 4.15
CA LEU A 99 16.97 -12.41 3.99
C LEU A 99 15.84 -12.69 2.98
N ILE A 100 15.26 -11.66 2.38
CA ILE A 100 14.13 -11.76 1.42
C ILE A 100 14.57 -11.42 0.00
#